data_AF-A0A7U6Y433-F1
#
_entry.id   AF-A0A7U6Y433-F1
#
_cell.length_a   1.000
_cell.length_b   1.000
_cell.length_c   1.000
_cell.angle_alpha   90.00
_cell.angle_beta   90.00
_cell.angle_gamma   90.00
#
_symmetry.space_group_name_H-M   'P 1'
#
loop_
_entity.id
_entity.type
_entity.pdbx_description
1 polymer ?
#
loop_
_entity_poly.entity_id
_entity_poly.type
_entity_poly.pdbx_seq_one_letter_code
_entity_poly.pdbx_strand_id
1 'polypeptide(L)' 'MGDGVLSNGASKEVHFNNCTTACKWQLAVKFEDGTAVEWDQAVDLCTVEKITLTYNRSKNVVHASLE' A
#
# COMPACT_ATOMS: atom_id res chain seq x y z
N MET A 1 2.57 8.49 8.72
CA MET A 1 2.39 7.09 8.28
C MET A 1 3.74 6.60 7.76
N GLY A 2 4.30 5.59 8.42
CA GLY A 2 5.36 4.72 7.88
C GLY A 2 6.76 5.30 7.68
N ASP A 3 7.48 5.68 8.74
CA ASP A 3 8.89 6.13 8.71
C ASP A 3 9.93 5.03 8.39
N GLY A 4 9.68 4.17 7.40
CA GLY A 4 10.69 3.16 7.05
C GLY A 4 10.48 2.48 5.72
N VAL A 5 11.61 2.15 5.09
CA VAL A 5 11.70 1.39 3.84
C VAL A 5 11.09 0.00 4.04
N LEU A 6 10.18 -0.40 3.16
CA LEU A 6 9.68 -1.76 3.09
C LEU A 6 10.58 -2.55 2.14
N SER A 7 11.50 -3.34 2.69
CA SER A 7 12.40 -4.18 1.89
C SER A 7 11.63 -5.30 1.16
N ASN A 8 12.22 -5.81 0.07
CA ASN A 8 11.63 -6.94 -0.65
C ASN A 8 11.38 -8.15 0.26
N GLY A 9 10.19 -8.72 0.21
CA GLY A 9 9.75 -9.83 1.07
C GLY A 9 9.44 -9.44 2.52
N ALA A 10 9.63 -8.17 2.91
CA ALA A 10 9.23 -7.70 4.22
C ALA A 10 7.72 -7.44 4.27
N SER A 11 7.15 -7.53 5.47
CA SER A 11 5.78 -7.16 5.77
C SER A 11 5.80 -6.10 6.87
N LYS A 12 4.87 -5.16 6.82
CA LYS A 12 4.73 -4.12 7.85
C LYS A 12 3.27 -3.99 8.22
N GLU A 13 2.98 -4.15 9.50
CA GLU A 13 1.67 -3.90 10.05
C GLU A 13 1.50 -2.40 10.27
N VAL A 14 0.37 -1.86 9.81
CA VAL A 14 0.04 -0.44 9.95
C VAL A 14 -1.22 -0.34 10.79
N HIS A 15 -1.08 0.19 12.00
CA HIS A 15 -2.23 0.48 12.85
C HIS A 15 -2.78 1.87 12.52
N PHE A 16 -4.04 1.91 12.09
CA PHE A 16 -4.77 3.16 11.95
C PHE A 16 -5.34 3.55 13.31
N ASN A 17 -5.37 4.85 13.59
CA ASN A 17 -5.88 5.35 14.85
C ASN A 17 -7.39 5.06 14.94
N ASN A 18 -7.86 4.44 16.03
CA ASN A 18 -9.25 3.99 16.20
C ASN A 18 -10.31 5.11 16.17
N CYS A 19 -9.90 6.38 16.19
CA CYS A 19 -10.80 7.53 16.05
C CYS A 19 -11.16 7.85 14.58
N THR A 20 -10.54 7.18 13.62
CA THR A 20 -10.88 7.27 12.21
C THR A 20 -12.19 6.53 11.94
N THR A 21 -13.20 7.23 11.42
CA THR A 21 -14.45 6.62 10.91
C THR A 21 -14.42 6.38 9.39
N ALA A 22 -13.34 6.79 8.72
CA ALA A 22 -13.19 6.59 7.28
C ALA A 22 -12.75 5.16 6.97
N CYS A 23 -13.57 4.41 6.24
CA CYS A 23 -13.20 3.09 5.70
C CYS A 23 -12.49 3.17 4.35
N LYS A 24 -12.79 4.20 3.54
CA LYS A 24 -12.23 4.36 2.19
C LYS A 24 -10.96 5.21 2.23
N TRP A 25 -9.85 4.61 1.82
CA TRP A 25 -8.54 5.24 1.82
C TRP A 25 -7.91 5.19 0.44
N GLN A 26 -7.32 6.31 0.03
CA GLN A 26 -6.44 6.33 -1.12
C GLN A 26 -5.05 5.88 -0.66
N LEU A 27 -4.53 4.84 -1.31
CA LEU A 27 -3.19 4.35 -1.06
C LEU A 27 -2.28 4.82 -2.18
N ALA A 28 -1.02 5.09 -1.81
CA ALA A 28 0.05 5.39 -2.74
C ALA A 28 1.35 4.76 -2.22
N VAL A 29 2.09 4.12 -3.11
CA VAL A 29 3.46 3.64 -2.84
C VAL A 29 4.42 4.58 -3.53
N LYS A 30 5.38 5.12 -2.80
CA LYS A 30 6.49 5.91 -3.35
C LYS A 30 7.77 5.10 -3.27
N PHE A 31 8.46 4.97 -4.40
CA PHE A 31 9.73 4.29 -4.51
C PHE A 31 10.90 5.26 -4.36
N GLU A 32 12.10 4.74 -4.09
CA GLU A 32 13.32 5.55 -3.90
C GLU A 32 13.74 6.30 -5.17
N ASP A 33 13.36 5.80 -6.35
CA ASP A 33 13.60 6.46 -7.64
C ASP A 33 12.65 7.65 -7.91
N GLY A 34 11.76 7.95 -6.95
CA GLY A 34 10.79 9.04 -7.03
C GLY A 34 9.51 8.67 -7.78
N THR A 35 9.40 7.47 -8.34
CA THR A 35 8.16 6.99 -8.92
C THR A 35 7.13 6.73 -7.82
N ALA A 36 5.86 6.96 -8.15
CA ALA A 36 4.75 6.64 -7.28
C ALA A 36 3.71 5.85 -8.03
N VAL A 37 3.09 4.90 -7.34
CA VAL A 37 1.92 4.19 -7.84
C VAL A 37 0.78 4.48 -6.88
N GLU A 38 -0.24 5.15 -7.40
CA GLU A 38 -1.50 5.41 -6.73
C GLU A 38 -2.50 4.34 -7.15
N TRP A 39 -3.33 3.89 -6.22
CA TRP A 39 -4.44 3.03 -6.58
C TRP A 39 -5.56 3.86 -7.19
N ASP A 40 -6.05 3.44 -8.36
CA ASP A 40 -7.17 4.09 -9.06
C ASP A 40 -8.46 4.08 -8.24
N GLN A 41 -8.62 3.10 -7.35
CA GLN A 41 -9.81 2.97 -6.51
C GLN A 41 -9.45 3.08 -5.03
N ALA A 42 -10.30 3.77 -4.28
CA ALA A 42 -10.20 3.83 -2.84
C ALA A 42 -10.32 2.41 -2.26
N VAL A 43 -9.36 2.03 -1.42
CA VAL A 43 -9.35 0.74 -0.74
C VAL A 43 -10.19 0.84 0.53
N ASP A 44 -11.09 -0.11 0.73
CA ASP A 44 -11.90 -0.19 1.92
C ASP A 44 -11.18 -0.99 3.01
N LEU A 45 -10.47 -0.27 3.89
CA LEU A 45 -9.67 -0.84 4.98
C LEU A 45 -10.52 -1.50 6.06
N CYS A 46 -11.85 -1.33 6.04
CA CYS A 46 -12.76 -2.03 6.94
C CYS A 46 -13.04 -3.47 6.45
N THR A 47 -12.69 -3.78 5.20
CA THR A 47 -12.89 -5.10 4.59
C THR A 47 -11.59 -5.79 4.20
N VAL A 48 -10.51 -5.03 4.00
CA VAL A 48 -9.20 -5.54 3.59
C VAL A 48 -8.30 -5.67 4.81
N GLU A 49 -7.83 -6.87 5.09
CA GLU A 49 -6.86 -7.13 6.18
C GLU A 49 -5.43 -7.06 5.66
N LYS A 50 -5.19 -7.38 4.38
CA LYS A 50 -3.83 -7.47 3.85
C LYS A 50 -3.72 -6.94 2.43
N ILE A 51 -2.64 -6.20 2.20
CA ILE A 51 -2.29 -5.65 0.89
C ILE A 51 -0.90 -6.18 0.50
N THR A 52 -0.85 -6.99 -0.54
CA THR A 52 0.40 -7.55 -1.07
C THR A 52 0.84 -6.74 -2.27
N LEU A 53 2.03 -6.13 -2.19
CA LEU A 53 2.63 -5.35 -3.26
C LEU A 53 3.63 -6.18 -4.04
N THR A 54 3.47 -6.23 -5.37
CA THR A 54 4.39 -6.89 -6.28
C THR A 54 4.90 -5.89 -7.30
N TYR A 55 6.20 -5.57 -7.23
CA TYR A 55 6.86 -4.74 -8.23
C TYR A 55 7.51 -5.60 -9.31
N ASN A 56 7.04 -5.47 -10.56
CA ASN A 56 7.65 -6.08 -11.73
C ASN A 56 8.66 -5.10 -12.35
N ARG A 57 9.94 -5.24 -11.98
CA ARG A 57 11.03 -4.40 -12.48
C ARG A 57 11.20 -4.44 -14.00
N SER A 58 10.96 -5.59 -14.64
CA SER A 58 11.14 -5.74 -16.10
C SER A 58 10.09 -4.96 -16.91
N LYS A 59 8.90 -4.80 -16.36
CA LYS A 59 7.80 -4.03 -16.99
C LYS A 59 7.64 -2.63 -16.40
N ASN A 60 8.34 -2.33 -15.31
CA ASN A 60 8.15 -1.16 -14.48
C ASN A 60 6.68 -0.98 -14.05
N VAL A 61 6.03 -2.07 -13.65
CA VAL A 61 4.62 -2.09 -13.21
C VAL A 61 4.53 -2.58 -11.78
N VAL A 62 3.73 -1.91 -10.97
CA VAL A 62 3.36 -2.37 -9.64
C VAL A 62 1.96 -2.97 -9.70
N HIS A 63 1.82 -4.15 -9.12
CA HIS A 63 0.54 -4.79 -8.88
C HIS A 63 0.29 -4.85 -7.38
N ALA A 64 -0.96 -4.68 -7.01
CA ALA A 64 -1.41 -4.84 -5.65
C ALA A 64 -2.53 -5.88 -5.61
N SER A 65 -2.44 -6.80 -4.65
CA SER A 65 -3.49 -7.77 -4.36
C SER A 65 -4.03 -7.48 -2.96
N LEU A 66 -5.35 -7.39 -2.87
CA LEU A 66 -6.10 -7.13 -1.64
C LEU A 66 -6.66 -8.49 -1.18
N GLU A 67 -6.36 -8.87 0.06
CA GLU A 67 -6.85 -10.08 0.72
C GLU A 67 -7.63 -9.72 1.99
#